data_AF-A0A660RQX3-F1
#
_entry.id   AF-A0A660RQX3-F1
#
_cell.length_a   1.000
_cell.length_b   1.000
_cell.length_c   1.000
_cell.angle_alpha   90.00
_cell.angle_beta   90.00
_cell.angle_gamma   90.00
#
_symmetry.space_group_name_H-M   'P 1'
#
loop_
_entity.id
_entity.type
_entity.pdbx_description
1 polymer ?
#
loop_
_entity_poly.entity_id
_entity_poly.type
_entity_poly.pdbx_seq_one_letter_code
_entity_poly.pdbx_strand_id
1 'polypeptide(L)'
;MLFLSGLLPNAIKYQKSSFLDAITRWAKYSTGFIVFVFFILYVDNKEKFIRVCKFLSLTLLLPSIYFMWQIFTGDLIHQAFRSMPSVGFSNPHYITYAIVLILPLLYILFFWEEKIFNRLIYLISISLLLVIAYLSYARTGWLGVFVELSLFIYFLENTKAKIVLICFSFCILSVLYFYHELDPILNKFQDVWFFLNHLDKVWNDNSYKITHLFTGRWGMWRANLKTFLNFNPLAILFGSGIGTAAFIAQQAGIYVKEAHNAYICLLIDFGLINFILLSMLMIFMFIRSIKMLKAKNKFLIYAGKSWFILLCAYSVLGMGTHIFYHVSISVWMFWAICGSYTGLYLSLYKKNFQNV
;
A
#
# COMPACT_ATOMS: atom_id res chain seq x y z
N MET A 1 19.01 -10.19 4.78
CA MET A 1 18.77 -11.37 5.65
C MET A 1 17.30 -11.76 5.74
N LEU A 2 16.36 -10.87 6.11
CA LEU A 2 14.91 -11.18 6.24
C LEU A 2 14.27 -11.77 4.97
N PHE A 3 14.65 -11.28 3.79
CA PHE A 3 14.19 -11.79 2.50
C PHE A 3 14.89 -13.07 2.03
N LEU A 4 15.98 -13.48 2.68
CA LEU A 4 16.81 -14.61 2.23
C LEU A 4 16.56 -15.89 3.04
N SER A 5 16.22 -15.76 4.32
CA SER A 5 16.17 -16.92 5.25
C SER A 5 14.91 -17.79 5.12
N GLY A 6 13.81 -17.28 4.55
CA GLY A 6 12.56 -18.07 4.38
C GLY A 6 12.12 -18.31 2.94
N LEU A 7 12.52 -17.45 2.00
CA LEU A 7 12.00 -17.48 0.64
C LEU A 7 12.52 -18.66 -0.19
N LEU A 8 13.78 -19.09 -0.03
CA LEU A 8 14.31 -20.21 -0.82
C LEU A 8 13.66 -21.55 -0.43
N PRO A 9 13.57 -21.94 0.86
CA PRO A 9 12.91 -23.19 1.25
C PRO A 9 11.40 -23.18 0.95
N ASN A 10 10.71 -22.05 1.11
CA ASN A 10 9.26 -21.96 0.92
C ASN A 10 8.84 -21.80 -0.54
N ALA A 11 9.67 -21.20 -1.39
CA ALA A 11 9.39 -21.15 -2.82
C ALA A 11 9.42 -22.56 -3.43
N ILE A 12 10.23 -23.48 -2.88
CA ILE A 12 10.34 -24.87 -3.34
C ILE A 12 9.21 -25.76 -2.79
N LYS A 13 8.68 -25.46 -1.59
CA LYS A 13 7.65 -26.29 -0.93
C LYS A 13 6.26 -26.27 -1.60
N TYR A 14 5.99 -25.35 -2.53
CA TYR A 14 4.69 -25.30 -3.16
C TYR A 14 4.54 -26.43 -4.20
N GLN A 15 3.61 -27.36 -3.91
CA GLN A 15 3.40 -28.64 -4.61
C GLN A 15 3.11 -28.56 -6.13
N LYS A 16 3.00 -27.37 -6.72
CA LYS A 16 2.62 -27.17 -8.14
C LYS A 16 3.54 -26.23 -8.93
N SER A 17 4.54 -25.60 -8.33
CA SER A 17 5.43 -24.69 -9.07
C SER A 17 6.72 -25.39 -9.45
N SER A 18 7.18 -25.18 -10.68
CA SER A 18 8.50 -25.64 -11.09
C SER A 18 9.59 -24.95 -10.24
N PHE A 19 10.76 -25.57 -10.11
CA PHE A 19 11.91 -24.94 -9.45
C PHE A 19 12.25 -23.57 -10.06
N LEU A 20 12.08 -23.42 -11.38
CA LEU A 20 12.28 -22.16 -12.09
C LEU A 20 11.28 -21.08 -11.65
N ASP A 21 10.00 -21.44 -11.45
CA ASP A 21 8.99 -20.52 -10.93
C ASP A 21 9.33 -20.07 -9.51
N ALA A 22 9.80 -21.00 -8.68
CA ALA A 22 10.22 -20.73 -7.31
C ALA A 22 11.38 -19.71 -7.27
N ILE A 23 12.43 -19.94 -8.07
CA ILE A 23 13.55 -19.01 -8.24
C ILE A 23 13.07 -17.66 -8.77
N THR A 24 12.18 -17.66 -9.76
CA THR A 24 11.68 -16.42 -10.37
C THR A 24 10.93 -15.57 -9.34
N ARG A 25 10.09 -16.19 -8.50
CA ARG A 25 9.41 -15.50 -7.40
C ARG A 25 10.41 -14.97 -6.37
N TRP A 26 11.39 -15.79 -5.98
CA TRP A 26 12.46 -15.38 -5.06
C TRP A 26 13.24 -14.16 -5.60
N ALA A 27 13.67 -14.21 -6.86
CA ALA A 27 14.45 -13.15 -7.50
C ALA A 27 13.65 -11.84 -7.54
N LYS A 28 12.36 -11.93 -7.83
CA LYS A 28 11.43 -10.78 -7.82
C LYS A 28 11.26 -10.15 -6.44
N TYR A 29 11.39 -10.92 -5.38
CA TYR A 29 11.34 -10.44 -4.00
C TYR A 29 12.68 -9.85 -3.55
N SER A 30 13.80 -10.48 -3.93
CA SER A 30 15.14 -9.95 -3.65
C SER A 30 15.40 -8.63 -4.36
N THR A 31 14.83 -8.40 -5.56
CA THR A 31 14.97 -7.11 -6.25
C THR A 31 14.40 -5.95 -5.43
N GLY A 32 13.29 -6.12 -4.72
CA GLY A 32 12.77 -5.09 -3.81
C GLY A 32 13.80 -4.69 -2.73
N PHE A 33 14.46 -5.68 -2.13
CA PHE A 33 15.52 -5.42 -1.16
C PHE A 33 16.77 -4.77 -1.79
N ILE A 34 17.18 -5.20 -2.98
CA ILE A 34 18.30 -4.59 -3.71
C ILE A 34 17.98 -3.13 -4.04
N VAL A 35 16.76 -2.84 -4.51
CA VAL A 35 16.28 -1.48 -4.77
C VAL A 35 16.32 -0.64 -3.48
N PHE A 36 15.82 -1.18 -2.37
CA PHE A 36 15.90 -0.52 -1.06
C PHE A 36 17.34 -0.14 -0.69
N VAL A 37 18.28 -1.09 -0.76
CA VAL A 37 19.70 -0.85 -0.44
C VAL A 37 20.34 0.15 -1.40
N PHE A 38 20.08 0.03 -2.70
CA PHE A 38 20.58 0.95 -3.71
C PHE A 38 20.20 2.40 -3.39
N PHE A 39 18.93 2.66 -3.07
CA PHE A 39 18.47 4.01 -2.75
C PHE A 39 18.98 4.54 -1.40
N ILE A 40 19.26 3.66 -0.42
CA ILE A 40 19.96 4.06 0.82
C ILE A 40 21.35 4.62 0.49
N LEU A 41 22.09 3.95 -0.39
CA LEU A 41 23.45 4.34 -0.76
C LEU A 41 23.47 5.55 -1.70
N TYR A 42 22.50 5.63 -2.60
CA TYR A 42 22.41 6.72 -3.57
C TYR A 42 22.06 8.06 -2.93
N VAL A 43 21.09 8.08 -2.01
CA VAL A 43 20.58 9.30 -1.39
C VAL A 43 21.44 9.71 -0.19
N ASP A 44 22.49 10.48 -0.46
CA ASP A 44 23.44 11.00 0.54
C ASP A 44 23.25 12.49 0.86
N ASN A 45 22.32 13.16 0.20
CA ASN A 45 21.97 14.55 0.43
C ASN A 45 20.54 14.85 -0.02
N LYS A 46 20.12 16.09 0.28
CA LYS A 46 18.77 16.59 -0.01
C LYS A 46 18.51 16.72 -1.50
N GLU A 47 19.47 17.15 -2.28
CA GLU A 47 19.34 17.40 -3.72
C GLU A 47 19.07 16.09 -4.47
N LYS A 48 19.79 15.02 -4.11
CA LYS A 48 19.55 13.67 -4.64
C LYS A 48 18.20 13.14 -4.20
N PHE A 49 17.79 13.33 -2.93
CA PHE A 49 16.46 12.94 -2.48
C PHE A 49 15.36 13.61 -3.31
N ILE A 50 15.44 14.93 -3.51
CA ILE A 50 14.47 15.68 -4.32
C ILE A 50 14.45 15.17 -5.76
N ARG A 51 15.62 14.86 -6.34
CA ARG A 51 15.73 14.29 -7.70
C ARG A 51 14.99 12.94 -7.78
N VAL A 52 15.15 12.07 -6.79
CA VAL A 52 14.44 10.79 -6.72
C VAL A 52 12.93 11.02 -6.61
N CYS A 53 12.47 11.93 -5.75
CA CYS A 53 11.05 12.26 -5.65
C CYS A 53 10.48 12.73 -6.99
N LYS A 54 11.15 13.67 -7.67
CA LYS A 54 10.73 14.17 -9.00
C LYS A 54 10.66 13.04 -10.03
N PHE A 55 11.69 12.19 -10.07
CA PHE A 55 11.74 11.05 -10.99
C PHE A 55 10.58 10.08 -10.74
N LEU A 56 10.38 9.64 -9.49
CA LEU A 56 9.29 8.73 -9.13
C LEU A 56 7.91 9.33 -9.40
N SER A 57 7.69 10.62 -9.09
CA SER A 57 6.46 11.31 -9.44
C SER A 57 6.22 11.35 -10.95
N LEU A 58 7.26 11.60 -11.75
CA LEU A 58 7.15 11.60 -13.21
C LEU A 58 6.79 10.21 -13.77
N THR A 59 7.33 9.13 -13.19
CA THR A 59 7.01 7.76 -13.65
C THR A 59 5.53 7.41 -13.53
N LEU A 60 4.78 8.05 -12.63
CA LEU A 60 3.34 7.83 -12.48
C LEU A 60 2.49 8.79 -13.32
N LEU A 61 3.02 9.96 -13.69
CA LEU A 61 2.32 10.92 -14.54
C LEU A 61 2.03 10.36 -15.94
N LEU A 62 2.99 9.65 -16.55
CA LEU A 62 2.79 9.05 -17.89
C LEU A 62 1.65 8.00 -17.91
N PRO A 63 1.66 6.98 -17.03
CA PRO A 63 0.51 6.09 -16.85
C PRO A 63 -0.80 6.83 -16.57
N SER A 64 -0.74 7.92 -15.80
CA SER A 64 -1.91 8.71 -15.44
C SER A 64 -2.52 9.43 -16.65
N ILE A 65 -1.70 9.99 -17.52
CA ILE A 65 -2.15 10.60 -18.78
C ILE A 65 -2.77 9.53 -19.68
N TYR A 66 -2.14 8.36 -19.80
CA TYR A 66 -2.68 7.25 -20.59
C TYR A 66 -3.99 6.71 -20.00
N PHE A 67 -4.13 6.64 -18.67
CA PHE A 67 -5.38 6.32 -17.98
C PHE A 67 -6.52 7.25 -18.40
N MET A 68 -6.26 8.56 -18.37
CA MET A 68 -7.26 9.56 -18.77
C MET A 68 -7.58 9.46 -20.26
N TRP A 69 -6.59 9.26 -21.12
CA TRP A 69 -6.79 9.04 -22.54
C TRP A 69 -7.74 7.85 -22.80
N GLN A 70 -7.51 6.71 -22.15
CA GLN A 70 -8.40 5.53 -22.28
C GLN A 70 -9.83 5.81 -21.82
N ILE A 71 -10.03 6.64 -20.79
CA ILE A 71 -11.39 7.09 -20.39
C ILE A 71 -12.03 7.91 -21.51
N PHE A 72 -11.30 8.89 -22.06
CA PHE A 72 -11.83 9.79 -23.08
C PHE A 72 -12.10 9.09 -24.42
N THR A 73 -11.31 8.08 -24.79
CA THR A 73 -11.51 7.32 -26.03
C THR A 73 -12.45 6.13 -25.88
N GLY A 74 -12.81 5.77 -24.65
CA GLY A 74 -13.60 4.56 -24.37
C GLY A 74 -12.81 3.25 -24.53
N ASP A 75 -11.47 3.31 -24.64
CA ASP A 75 -10.58 2.13 -24.70
C ASP A 75 -10.43 1.46 -23.32
N LEU A 76 -11.52 0.89 -22.85
CA LEU A 76 -11.67 0.33 -21.51
C LEU A 76 -11.69 -1.21 -21.56
N ILE A 77 -11.04 -1.85 -20.60
CA ILE A 77 -11.14 -3.30 -20.38
C ILE A 77 -12.33 -3.60 -19.47
N HIS A 78 -13.14 -4.59 -19.82
CA HIS A 78 -14.20 -5.09 -18.96
C HIS A 78 -13.64 -6.06 -17.90
N GLN A 79 -13.69 -5.67 -16.61
CA GLN A 79 -13.37 -6.53 -15.47
C GLN A 79 -14.52 -6.54 -14.46
N ALA A 80 -14.95 -7.74 -14.05
CA ALA A 80 -15.88 -7.95 -12.93
C ALA A 80 -17.03 -6.92 -12.89
N PHE A 81 -17.78 -6.83 -13.99
CA PHE A 81 -18.94 -5.95 -14.19
C PHE A 81 -18.65 -4.46 -14.47
N ARG A 82 -17.40 -4.06 -14.72
CA ARG A 82 -17.04 -2.64 -14.96
C ARG A 82 -16.05 -2.49 -16.10
N SER A 83 -16.18 -1.40 -16.86
CA SER A 83 -15.19 -0.97 -17.85
C SER A 83 -14.17 -0.06 -17.18
N MET A 84 -12.88 -0.39 -17.28
CA MET A 84 -11.80 0.33 -16.61
C MET A 84 -10.58 0.51 -17.51
N PRO A 85 -9.84 1.62 -17.40
CA PRO A 85 -8.57 1.77 -18.10
C PRO A 85 -7.57 0.72 -17.64
N SER A 86 -6.90 0.08 -18.59
CA SER A 86 -5.87 -0.92 -18.30
C SER A 86 -4.56 -0.26 -17.91
N VAL A 87 -4.18 0.80 -18.62
CA VAL A 87 -2.88 1.46 -18.54
C VAL A 87 -1.71 0.46 -18.68
N GLY A 88 -1.93 -0.63 -19.41
CA GLY A 88 -0.96 -1.73 -19.50
C GLY A 88 -0.79 -2.55 -18.21
N PHE A 89 -1.57 -2.29 -17.16
CA PHE A 89 -1.65 -3.13 -15.98
C PHE A 89 -2.67 -4.25 -16.19
N SER A 90 -2.35 -5.44 -15.68
CA SER A 90 -3.29 -6.57 -15.63
C SER A 90 -4.46 -6.31 -14.68
N ASN A 91 -4.29 -5.39 -13.73
CA ASN A 91 -5.32 -5.00 -12.77
C ASN A 91 -5.31 -3.46 -12.62
N PRO A 92 -6.42 -2.77 -12.94
CA PRO A 92 -6.51 -1.32 -12.86
C PRO A 92 -6.27 -0.79 -11.45
N HIS A 93 -6.45 -1.60 -10.40
CA HIS A 93 -6.20 -1.16 -9.01
C HIS A 93 -4.72 -0.87 -8.72
N TYR A 94 -3.78 -1.38 -9.54
CA TYR A 94 -2.35 -1.13 -9.33
C TYR A 94 -1.98 0.34 -9.53
N ILE A 95 -2.68 1.09 -10.38
CA ILE A 95 -2.44 2.52 -10.53
C ILE A 95 -2.76 3.25 -9.22
N THR A 96 -3.86 2.89 -8.55
CA THR A 96 -4.28 3.49 -7.28
C THR A 96 -3.30 3.19 -6.17
N TYR A 97 -2.73 1.99 -6.16
CA TYR A 97 -1.71 1.62 -5.20
C TYR A 97 -0.42 2.41 -5.41
N ALA A 98 -0.03 2.63 -6.68
CA ALA A 98 1.09 3.52 -7.00
C ALA A 98 0.79 4.98 -6.64
N ILE A 99 -0.46 5.45 -6.79
CA ILE A 99 -0.89 6.80 -6.38
C ILE A 99 -0.69 7.00 -4.88
N VAL A 100 -1.15 6.07 -4.04
CA VAL A 100 -0.92 6.12 -2.58
C VAL A 100 0.58 6.25 -2.30
N LEU A 101 1.45 5.52 -3.00
CA LEU A 101 2.89 5.63 -2.76
C LEU A 101 3.49 7.00 -3.16
N ILE A 102 2.97 7.64 -4.20
CA ILE A 102 3.52 8.87 -4.77
C ILE A 102 2.96 10.16 -4.15
N LEU A 103 1.72 10.14 -3.66
CA LEU A 103 1.09 11.33 -3.09
C LEU A 103 1.92 11.98 -1.97
N PRO A 104 2.49 11.24 -1.00
CA PRO A 104 3.36 11.83 0.02
C PRO A 104 4.60 12.52 -0.56
N LEU A 105 5.15 12.00 -1.68
CA LEU A 105 6.29 12.63 -2.36
C LEU A 105 5.89 13.95 -3.03
N LEU A 106 4.71 13.99 -3.64
CA LEU A 106 4.18 15.23 -4.22
C LEU A 106 3.91 16.28 -3.14
N TYR A 107 3.48 15.88 -1.95
CA TYR A 107 3.32 16.81 -0.83
C TYR A 107 4.65 17.45 -0.43
N ILE A 108 5.72 16.67 -0.24
CA ILE A 108 7.01 17.27 0.11
C ILE A 108 7.53 18.19 -1.01
N LEU A 109 7.38 17.80 -2.28
CA LEU A 109 7.77 18.64 -3.41
C LEU A 109 6.96 19.95 -3.43
N PHE A 110 5.66 19.90 -3.17
CA PHE A 110 4.80 21.08 -3.08
C PHE A 110 5.24 22.06 -1.98
N PHE A 111 5.53 21.59 -0.76
CA PHE A 111 5.96 22.48 0.33
C PHE A 111 7.39 22.98 0.18
N TRP A 112 8.26 22.16 -0.40
CA TRP A 112 9.67 22.47 -0.51
C TRP A 112 9.97 23.47 -1.64
N GLU A 113 9.18 23.43 -2.70
CA GLU A 113 9.40 24.27 -3.87
C GLU A 113 9.11 25.76 -3.56
N GLU A 114 9.96 26.67 -4.03
CA GLU A 114 9.80 28.12 -3.78
C GLU A 114 8.97 28.80 -4.86
N LYS A 115 9.13 28.36 -6.11
CA LYS A 115 8.46 28.97 -7.26
C LYS A 115 6.99 28.57 -7.30
N ILE A 116 6.10 29.57 -7.32
CA ILE A 116 4.65 29.37 -7.37
C ILE A 116 4.21 28.51 -8.56
N PHE A 117 4.85 28.68 -9.72
CA PHE A 117 4.55 27.89 -10.92
C PHE A 117 4.82 26.39 -10.70
N ASN A 118 5.95 26.05 -10.09
CA ASN A 118 6.28 24.65 -9.79
C ASN A 118 5.34 24.06 -8.72
N ARG A 119 4.94 24.86 -7.71
CA ARG A 119 3.90 24.46 -6.75
C ARG A 119 2.58 24.16 -7.45
N LEU A 120 2.19 24.99 -8.42
CA LEU A 120 0.97 24.78 -9.20
C LEU A 120 1.03 23.47 -10.00
N ILE A 121 2.19 23.13 -10.60
CA ILE A 121 2.39 21.84 -11.27
C ILE A 121 2.14 20.66 -10.32
N TYR A 122 2.70 20.70 -9.10
CA TYR A 122 2.47 19.63 -8.13
C TYR A 122 1.03 19.58 -7.65
N LEU A 123 0.37 20.72 -7.47
CA LEU A 123 -1.04 20.78 -7.11
C LEU A 123 -1.93 20.17 -8.20
N ILE A 124 -1.70 20.52 -9.47
CA ILE A 124 -2.39 19.93 -10.62
C ILE A 124 -2.14 18.41 -10.66
N SER A 125 -0.89 17.98 -10.42
CA SER A 125 -0.53 16.56 -10.39
C SER A 125 -1.29 15.81 -9.28
N ILE A 126 -1.33 16.37 -8.06
CA ILE A 126 -2.08 15.79 -6.94
C ILE A 126 -3.56 15.67 -7.30
N SER A 127 -4.17 16.73 -7.81
CA SER A 127 -5.58 16.74 -8.22
C SER A 127 -5.87 15.69 -9.28
N LEU A 128 -5.02 15.58 -10.30
CA LEU A 128 -5.13 14.56 -11.36
C LEU A 128 -5.05 13.14 -10.78
N LEU A 129 -4.06 12.88 -9.91
CA LEU A 129 -3.91 11.57 -9.27
C LEU A 129 -5.10 11.22 -8.37
N LEU A 130 -5.69 12.20 -7.66
CA LEU A 130 -6.89 11.98 -6.85
C LEU A 130 -8.12 11.63 -7.73
N VAL A 131 -8.27 12.29 -8.88
CA VAL A 131 -9.31 11.96 -9.87
C VAL A 131 -9.11 10.54 -10.40
N ILE A 132 -7.88 10.17 -10.76
CA ILE A 132 -7.58 8.81 -11.24
C ILE A 132 -7.80 7.77 -10.15
N ALA A 133 -7.37 8.06 -8.92
CA ALA A 133 -7.64 7.18 -7.79
C ALA A 133 -9.13 6.97 -7.63
N TYR A 134 -9.95 8.01 -7.74
CA TYR A 134 -11.41 7.88 -7.76
C TYR A 134 -11.89 7.00 -8.91
N LEU A 135 -11.56 7.35 -10.16
CA LEU A 135 -12.04 6.64 -11.36
C LEU A 135 -11.54 5.19 -11.47
N SER A 136 -10.50 4.81 -10.73
CA SER A 136 -10.04 3.43 -10.63
C SER A 136 -10.99 2.48 -9.87
N TYR A 137 -11.96 3.03 -9.11
CA TYR A 137 -12.85 2.32 -8.19
C TYR A 137 -12.16 1.35 -7.20
N ALA A 138 -10.85 1.47 -7.01
CA ALA A 138 -10.09 0.64 -6.10
C ALA A 138 -10.33 1.08 -4.66
N ARG A 139 -11.40 0.59 -4.04
CA ARG A 139 -11.86 1.00 -2.70
C ARG A 139 -10.76 0.96 -1.63
N THR A 140 -9.87 -0.02 -1.68
CA THR A 140 -8.75 -0.13 -0.75
C THR A 140 -7.69 0.94 -1.00
N GLY A 141 -7.51 1.34 -2.26
CA GLY A 141 -6.70 2.50 -2.62
C GLY A 141 -7.33 3.80 -2.11
N TRP A 142 -8.65 3.96 -2.19
CA TRP A 142 -9.35 5.12 -1.60
C TRP A 142 -9.14 5.21 -0.09
N LEU A 143 -9.19 4.08 0.62
CA LEU A 143 -8.90 4.03 2.05
C LEU A 143 -7.47 4.50 2.34
N GLY A 144 -6.48 4.06 1.54
CA GLY A 144 -5.11 4.56 1.62
C GLY A 144 -5.03 6.08 1.43
N VAL A 145 -5.59 6.60 0.33
CA VAL A 145 -5.65 8.04 0.04
C VAL A 145 -6.34 8.82 1.15
N PHE A 146 -7.43 8.29 1.72
CA PHE A 146 -8.14 8.91 2.84
C PHE A 146 -7.27 9.04 4.08
N VAL A 147 -6.52 7.99 4.43
CA VAL A 147 -5.54 8.03 5.54
C VAL A 147 -4.47 9.07 5.26
N GLU A 148 -3.99 9.16 4.02
CA GLU A 148 -2.98 10.14 3.64
C GLU A 148 -3.47 11.57 3.78
N LEU A 149 -4.63 11.88 3.20
CA LEU A 149 -5.23 13.20 3.28
C LEU A 149 -5.54 13.59 4.73
N SER A 150 -6.06 12.66 5.54
CA SER A 150 -6.36 12.91 6.95
C SER A 150 -5.11 13.27 7.76
N LEU A 151 -4.04 12.48 7.62
CA LEU A 151 -2.77 12.76 8.30
C LEU A 151 -2.07 14.00 7.73
N PHE A 152 -2.20 14.23 6.44
CA PHE A 152 -1.69 15.43 5.77
C PHE A 152 -2.35 16.70 6.34
N ILE A 153 -3.69 16.72 6.41
CA ILE A 153 -4.47 17.81 7.03
C ILE A 153 -4.04 18.01 8.49
N TYR A 154 -3.88 16.93 9.25
CA TYR A 154 -3.43 16.99 10.63
C TYR A 154 -2.08 17.73 10.76
N PHE A 155 -1.13 17.40 9.89
CA PHE A 155 0.23 17.97 9.89
C PHE A 155 0.39 19.37 9.27
N LEU A 156 -0.65 19.88 8.59
CA LEU A 156 -0.65 21.29 8.20
C LEU A 156 -0.53 22.16 9.47
N GLU A 157 0.11 23.32 9.37
CA GLU A 157 0.19 24.26 10.51
C GLU A 157 -0.82 25.40 10.34
N ASN A 158 -1.19 25.70 9.10
CA ASN A 158 -2.13 26.77 8.77
C ASN A 158 -3.59 26.33 8.92
N THR A 159 -4.27 26.81 9.97
CA THR A 159 -5.68 26.49 10.27
C THR A 159 -6.63 26.83 9.12
N LYS A 160 -6.41 27.93 8.39
CA LYS A 160 -7.27 28.29 7.24
C LYS A 160 -7.12 27.26 6.12
N ALA A 161 -5.89 26.88 5.80
CA ALA A 161 -5.62 25.84 4.80
C ALA A 161 -6.22 24.49 5.22
N LYS A 162 -6.15 24.13 6.52
CA LYS A 162 -6.81 22.93 7.05
C LYS A 162 -8.31 22.95 6.79
N ILE A 163 -8.99 24.03 7.16
CA ILE A 163 -10.45 24.15 7.00
C ILE A 163 -10.82 24.01 5.52
N VAL A 164 -10.11 24.71 4.62
CA VAL A 164 -10.35 24.61 3.17
C VAL A 164 -10.18 23.18 2.68
N LEU A 165 -9.13 22.48 3.12
CA LEU A 165 -8.84 21.12 2.66
C LEU A 165 -9.83 20.10 3.26
N ILE A 166 -10.31 20.31 4.48
CA ILE A 166 -11.38 19.53 5.10
C ILE A 166 -12.68 19.71 4.32
N CYS A 167 -13.09 20.96 4.05
CA CYS A 167 -14.28 21.25 3.26
C CYS A 167 -14.17 20.67 1.85
N PHE A 168 -13.02 20.82 1.20
CA PHE A 168 -12.78 20.23 -0.12
C PHE A 168 -12.87 18.71 -0.10
N SER A 169 -12.24 18.06 0.88
CA SER A 169 -12.31 16.61 1.07
C SER A 169 -13.74 16.14 1.33
N PHE A 170 -14.51 16.89 2.13
CA PHE A 170 -15.92 16.62 2.40
C PHE A 170 -16.78 16.80 1.16
N CYS A 171 -16.54 17.84 0.35
CA CYS A 171 -17.21 18.04 -0.93
C CYS A 171 -16.94 16.88 -1.88
N ILE A 172 -15.68 16.46 -2.03
CA ILE A 172 -15.33 15.29 -2.83
C ILE A 172 -16.09 14.06 -2.31
N LEU A 173 -15.95 13.74 -1.02
CA LEU A 173 -16.62 12.58 -0.41
C LEU A 173 -18.14 12.63 -0.57
N SER A 174 -18.75 13.81 -0.50
CA SER A 174 -20.19 14.00 -0.72
C SER A 174 -20.55 13.72 -2.17
N VAL A 175 -19.81 14.25 -3.15
CA VAL A 175 -20.01 13.93 -4.56
C VAL A 175 -19.86 12.42 -4.81
N LEU A 176 -18.86 11.77 -4.18
CA LEU A 176 -18.69 10.33 -4.29
C LEU A 176 -19.86 9.55 -3.66
N TYR A 177 -20.38 10.03 -2.54
CA TYR A 177 -21.50 9.46 -1.82
C TYR A 177 -22.83 9.56 -2.60
N PHE A 178 -23.06 10.66 -3.30
CA PHE A 178 -24.27 10.84 -4.11
C PHE A 178 -24.19 10.18 -5.49
N TYR A 179 -22.98 10.02 -6.04
CA TYR A 179 -22.80 9.42 -7.37
C TYR A 179 -22.82 7.89 -7.35
N HIS A 180 -22.47 7.26 -6.23
CA HIS A 180 -22.64 5.84 -6.02
C HIS A 180 -23.91 5.59 -5.22
N GLU A 181 -24.85 4.85 -5.81
CA GLU A 181 -26.10 4.36 -5.18
C GLU A 181 -25.88 4.07 -3.68
N LEU A 182 -26.79 4.52 -2.80
CA LEU A 182 -26.64 4.44 -1.34
C LEU A 182 -26.53 3.00 -0.80
N ASP A 183 -27.13 2.05 -1.52
CA ASP A 183 -27.32 0.68 -1.06
C ASP A 183 -26.03 -0.10 -0.75
N PRO A 184 -24.96 -0.05 -1.58
CA PRO A 184 -23.73 -0.76 -1.28
C PRO A 184 -22.98 -0.21 -0.06
N ILE A 185 -23.18 1.04 0.34
CA ILE A 185 -22.55 1.60 1.55
C ILE A 185 -23.31 1.13 2.80
N LEU A 186 -24.64 1.25 2.79
CA LEU A 186 -25.49 0.78 3.90
C LEU A 186 -25.30 -0.71 4.17
N ASN A 187 -25.24 -1.53 3.11
CA ASN A 187 -24.94 -2.96 3.22
C ASN A 187 -23.59 -3.24 3.89
N LYS A 188 -22.60 -2.35 3.77
CA LYS A 188 -21.29 -2.52 4.41
C LYS A 188 -21.29 -2.12 5.87
N PHE A 189 -22.02 -1.08 6.24
CA PHE A 189 -22.25 -0.78 7.65
C PHE A 189 -23.03 -1.90 8.34
N GLN A 190 -23.99 -2.51 7.65
CA GLN A 190 -24.68 -3.71 8.12
C GLN A 190 -23.72 -4.90 8.26
N ASP A 191 -22.80 -5.14 7.32
CA ASP A 191 -21.75 -6.17 7.47
C ASP A 191 -20.91 -5.93 8.74
N VAL A 192 -20.46 -4.68 8.97
CA VAL A 192 -19.67 -4.31 10.17
C VAL A 192 -20.48 -4.48 11.45
N TRP A 193 -21.71 -3.98 11.47
CA TRP A 193 -22.62 -4.10 12.61
C TRP A 193 -22.91 -5.56 12.93
N PHE A 194 -23.22 -6.37 11.92
CA PHE A 194 -23.44 -7.80 12.07
C PHE A 194 -22.20 -8.49 12.61
N PHE A 195 -21.02 -8.17 12.07
CA PHE A 195 -19.73 -8.71 12.50
C PHE A 195 -19.47 -8.45 13.98
N LEU A 196 -19.60 -7.20 14.42
CA LEU A 196 -19.29 -6.80 15.80
C LEU A 196 -20.27 -7.39 16.84
N ASN A 197 -21.54 -7.55 16.47
CA ASN A 197 -22.57 -8.08 17.38
C ASN A 197 -22.67 -9.61 17.41
N HIS A 198 -21.96 -10.33 16.53
CA HIS A 198 -22.06 -11.80 16.42
C HIS A 198 -20.68 -12.46 16.25
N LEU A 199 -19.65 -11.99 16.97
CA LEU A 199 -18.26 -12.43 16.81
C LEU A 199 -18.08 -13.95 16.93
N ASP A 200 -18.75 -14.56 17.90
CA ASP A 200 -18.80 -15.99 18.16
C ASP A 200 -19.36 -16.77 16.96
N LYS A 201 -20.50 -16.31 16.41
CA LYS A 201 -21.12 -16.92 15.23
C LYS A 201 -20.25 -16.74 14.00
N VAL A 202 -19.75 -15.52 13.77
CA VAL A 202 -18.92 -15.15 12.64
C VAL A 202 -17.61 -15.96 12.60
N TRP A 203 -17.08 -16.35 13.76
CA TRP A 203 -15.95 -17.27 13.86
C TRP A 203 -16.32 -18.73 13.60
N ASN A 204 -17.45 -19.22 14.12
CA ASN A 204 -17.75 -20.65 14.13
C ASN A 204 -18.62 -21.16 12.97
N ASP A 205 -19.55 -20.36 12.45
CA ASP A 205 -20.58 -20.78 11.49
C ASP A 205 -20.13 -20.65 10.02
N ASN A 206 -20.18 -21.75 9.26
CA ASN A 206 -19.79 -21.79 7.85
C ASN A 206 -20.91 -21.41 6.85
N SER A 207 -22.01 -20.84 7.33
CA SER A 207 -23.13 -20.41 6.49
C SER A 207 -22.73 -19.43 5.39
N TYR A 208 -23.45 -19.49 4.26
CA TYR A 208 -23.24 -18.61 3.10
C TYR A 208 -23.20 -17.12 3.51
N LYS A 209 -24.12 -16.69 4.39
CA LYS A 209 -24.18 -15.30 4.88
C LYS A 209 -22.85 -14.85 5.49
N ILE A 210 -22.21 -15.69 6.31
CA ILE A 210 -20.96 -15.33 7.00
C ILE A 210 -19.77 -15.39 6.04
N THR A 211 -19.73 -16.39 5.17
CA THR A 211 -18.68 -16.53 4.17
C THR A 211 -18.62 -15.32 3.24
N HIS A 212 -19.77 -14.72 2.92
CA HIS A 212 -19.87 -13.57 2.01
C HIS A 212 -19.74 -12.19 2.68
N LEU A 213 -19.53 -12.11 4.01
CA LEU A 213 -19.28 -10.85 4.71
C LEU A 213 -18.06 -10.11 4.12
N PHE A 214 -18.18 -8.78 4.03
CA PHE A 214 -17.18 -7.90 3.43
C PHE A 214 -16.79 -8.33 2.01
N THR A 215 -17.78 -8.78 1.24
CA THR A 215 -17.58 -9.24 -0.15
C THR A 215 -16.69 -10.49 -0.21
N GLY A 216 -16.93 -11.46 0.70
CA GLY A 216 -16.20 -12.72 0.74
C GLY A 216 -14.85 -12.68 1.46
N ARG A 217 -14.37 -11.49 1.85
CA ARG A 217 -13.05 -11.33 2.49
C ARG A 217 -13.00 -12.00 3.85
N TRP A 218 -14.07 -11.90 4.65
CA TRP A 218 -14.08 -12.54 5.96
C TRP A 218 -13.97 -14.06 5.87
N GLY A 219 -14.79 -14.70 5.01
CA GLY A 219 -14.73 -16.15 4.85
C GLY A 219 -13.32 -16.65 4.51
N MET A 220 -12.64 -15.91 3.63
CA MET A 220 -11.26 -16.17 3.23
C MET A 220 -10.28 -16.00 4.39
N TRP A 221 -10.34 -14.88 5.11
CA TRP A 221 -9.47 -14.60 6.25
C TRP A 221 -9.66 -15.62 7.36
N ARG A 222 -10.91 -15.97 7.65
CA ARG A 222 -11.27 -16.97 8.65
C ARG A 222 -10.76 -18.36 8.28
N ALA A 223 -10.98 -18.81 7.04
CA ALA A 223 -10.48 -20.11 6.58
C ALA A 223 -8.95 -20.19 6.73
N ASN A 224 -8.27 -19.13 6.33
CA ASN A 224 -6.82 -18.98 6.46
C ASN A 224 -6.36 -19.02 7.92
N LEU A 225 -6.97 -18.25 8.82
CA LEU A 225 -6.61 -18.23 10.24
C LEU A 225 -6.91 -19.56 10.95
N LYS A 226 -8.06 -20.17 10.70
CA LYS A 226 -8.38 -21.50 11.25
C LYS A 226 -7.38 -22.57 10.80
N THR A 227 -6.98 -22.52 9.53
CA THR A 227 -6.00 -23.47 9.00
C THR A 227 -4.61 -23.21 9.60
N PHE A 228 -4.20 -21.95 9.72
CA PHE A 228 -2.93 -21.56 10.34
C PHE A 228 -2.81 -22.05 11.79
N LEU A 229 -3.89 -21.95 12.59
CA LEU A 229 -3.91 -22.44 13.96
C LEU A 229 -3.73 -23.97 14.08
N ASN A 230 -4.00 -24.70 13.01
CA ASN A 230 -3.85 -26.16 12.95
C ASN A 230 -2.58 -26.60 12.20
N PHE A 231 -1.74 -25.66 11.75
CA PHE A 231 -0.45 -26.01 11.14
C PHE A 231 0.49 -26.64 12.16
N ASN A 232 1.36 -27.53 11.68
CA ASN A 232 2.46 -28.00 12.52
C ASN A 232 3.40 -26.82 12.91
N PRO A 233 4.14 -26.90 14.03
CA PRO A 233 4.97 -25.79 14.51
C PRO A 233 5.98 -25.26 13.49
N LEU A 234 6.53 -26.13 12.63
CA LEU A 234 7.48 -25.70 11.59
C LEU A 234 6.80 -24.86 10.51
N ALA A 235 5.60 -25.24 10.08
CA ALA A 235 4.80 -24.48 9.13
C ALA A 235 4.30 -23.15 9.73
N ILE A 236 4.03 -23.09 11.04
CA ILE A 236 3.72 -21.82 11.72
C ILE A 236 4.93 -20.88 11.68
N LEU A 237 6.12 -21.37 12.03
CA LEU A 237 7.32 -20.55 12.14
C LEU A 237 7.85 -20.10 10.78
N PHE A 238 7.92 -21.03 9.84
CA PHE A 238 8.54 -20.82 8.53
C PHE A 238 7.55 -20.59 7.41
N GLY A 239 6.27 -20.87 7.58
CA GLY A 239 5.26 -20.74 6.53
C GLY A 239 5.06 -22.03 5.73
N SER A 240 4.00 -22.00 4.93
CA SER A 240 3.52 -23.15 4.15
C SER A 240 3.74 -23.00 2.65
N GLY A 241 4.47 -21.98 2.20
CA GLY A 241 4.78 -21.77 0.78
C GLY A 241 3.89 -20.73 0.09
N ILE A 242 4.44 -20.15 -0.97
CA ILE A 242 3.86 -19.03 -1.72
C ILE A 242 2.59 -19.47 -2.46
N GLY A 243 1.45 -18.87 -2.13
CA GLY A 243 0.14 -19.18 -2.72
C GLY A 243 -0.73 -20.08 -1.85
N THR A 244 -0.23 -20.56 -0.70
CA THR A 244 -1.00 -21.40 0.22
C THR A 244 -2.24 -20.66 0.74
N ALA A 245 -2.14 -19.36 1.02
CA ALA A 245 -3.29 -18.60 1.48
C ALA A 245 -4.45 -18.54 0.46
N ALA A 246 -4.13 -18.47 -0.84
CA ALA A 246 -5.11 -18.50 -1.91
C ALA A 246 -5.72 -19.91 -2.07
N PHE A 247 -4.89 -20.95 -1.96
CA PHE A 247 -5.32 -22.33 -2.02
C PHE A 247 -6.30 -22.69 -0.89
N ILE A 248 -6.00 -22.28 0.35
CA ILE A 248 -6.90 -22.48 1.50
C ILE A 248 -8.26 -21.80 1.26
N ALA A 249 -8.25 -20.59 0.71
CA ALA A 249 -9.48 -19.88 0.38
C ALA A 249 -10.33 -20.65 -0.67
N GLN A 250 -9.69 -21.21 -1.69
CA GLN A 250 -10.34 -22.03 -2.71
C GLN A 250 -10.93 -23.31 -2.13
N GLN A 251 -10.22 -23.99 -1.22
CA GLN A 251 -10.76 -25.16 -0.50
C GLN A 251 -11.97 -24.82 0.36
N ALA A 252 -12.07 -23.58 0.84
CA ALA A 252 -13.24 -23.07 1.56
C ALA A 252 -14.39 -22.60 0.62
N GLY A 253 -14.31 -22.89 -0.68
CA GLY A 253 -15.33 -22.52 -1.68
C GLY A 253 -15.24 -21.06 -2.15
N ILE A 254 -14.17 -20.34 -1.81
CA ILE A 254 -13.98 -18.94 -2.17
C ILE A 254 -12.97 -18.86 -3.31
N TYR A 255 -13.47 -18.77 -4.53
CA TYR A 255 -12.65 -18.67 -5.73
C TYR A 255 -11.96 -17.31 -5.83
N VAL A 256 -10.73 -17.25 -5.32
CA VAL A 256 -9.85 -16.09 -5.48
C VAL A 256 -8.51 -16.51 -6.04
N LYS A 257 -7.94 -15.61 -6.84
CA LYS A 257 -6.55 -15.75 -7.26
C LYS A 257 -5.60 -15.58 -6.07
N GLU A 258 -5.98 -14.73 -5.11
CA GLU A 258 -5.12 -14.32 -3.99
C GLU A 258 -5.93 -13.95 -2.75
N ALA A 259 -5.32 -14.14 -1.59
CA ALA A 259 -5.93 -13.69 -0.35
C ALA A 259 -5.76 -12.16 -0.19
N HIS A 260 -6.87 -11.42 -0.16
CA HIS A 260 -6.89 -9.95 -0.15
C HIS A 260 -6.55 -9.34 1.23
N ASN A 261 -5.42 -9.74 1.82
CA ASN A 261 -4.83 -9.20 3.04
C ASN A 261 -3.35 -9.60 3.13
N ALA A 262 -2.45 -8.64 2.94
CA ALA A 262 -1.02 -8.89 2.87
C ALA A 262 -0.45 -9.47 4.16
N TYR A 263 -1.03 -9.15 5.32
CA TYR A 263 -0.59 -9.64 6.63
C TYR A 263 -0.91 -11.12 6.82
N ILE A 264 -2.12 -11.54 6.45
CA ILE A 264 -2.53 -12.95 6.51
C ILE A 264 -1.73 -13.77 5.50
N CYS A 265 -1.56 -13.26 4.27
CA CYS A 265 -0.69 -13.90 3.28
C CYS A 265 0.74 -14.03 3.81
N LEU A 266 1.29 -12.98 4.43
CA LEU A 266 2.65 -12.99 4.95
C LEU A 266 2.82 -14.08 6.01
N LEU A 267 1.86 -14.17 6.92
CA LEU A 267 1.85 -15.14 8.01
C LEU A 267 1.73 -16.58 7.50
N ILE A 268 0.87 -16.84 6.52
CA ILE A 268 0.59 -18.20 6.03
C ILE A 268 1.64 -18.67 5.04
N ASP A 269 2.01 -17.83 4.08
CA ASP A 269 2.91 -18.22 3.00
C ASP A 269 4.37 -18.21 3.48
N PHE A 270 4.74 -17.27 4.36
CA PHE A 270 6.13 -17.08 4.82
C PHE A 270 6.33 -17.29 6.33
N GLY A 271 5.28 -17.53 7.11
CA GLY A 271 5.41 -17.87 8.52
C GLY A 271 5.61 -16.69 9.45
N LEU A 272 5.50 -17.00 10.75
CA LEU A 272 5.58 -16.04 11.84
C LEU A 272 6.93 -15.32 11.91
N ILE A 273 8.04 -16.01 11.62
CA ILE A 273 9.37 -15.40 11.68
C ILE A 273 9.47 -14.25 10.66
N ASN A 274 9.08 -14.48 9.41
CA ASN A 274 9.12 -13.44 8.38
C ASN A 274 8.13 -12.31 8.65
N PHE A 275 6.95 -12.63 9.21
CA PHE A 275 5.98 -11.62 9.65
C PHE A 275 6.58 -10.70 10.73
N ILE A 276 7.19 -11.25 11.77
CA ILE A 276 7.84 -10.47 12.84
C ILE A 276 8.95 -9.61 12.26
N LEU A 277 9.79 -10.18 11.41
CA LEU A 277 10.92 -9.48 10.81
C LEU A 277 10.48 -8.30 9.93
N LEU A 278 9.44 -8.46 9.11
CA LEU A 278 8.88 -7.34 8.35
C LEU A 278 8.26 -6.29 9.28
N SER A 279 7.50 -6.70 10.30
CA SER A 279 6.92 -5.79 11.28
C SER A 279 8.01 -4.98 12.01
N MET A 280 9.10 -5.62 12.42
CA MET A 280 10.25 -4.93 13.02
C MET A 280 10.86 -3.90 12.06
N LEU A 281 11.05 -4.26 10.79
CA LEU A 281 11.54 -3.34 9.77
C LEU A 281 10.62 -2.12 9.61
N MET A 282 9.30 -2.35 9.52
CA MET A 282 8.30 -1.27 9.44
C MET A 282 8.34 -0.38 10.69
N ILE A 283 8.43 -0.97 11.88
CA ILE A 283 8.57 -0.23 13.15
C ILE A 283 9.85 0.62 13.14
N PHE A 284 10.98 0.08 12.68
CA PHE A 284 12.22 0.86 12.55
C PHE A 284 12.06 2.05 11.60
N MET A 285 11.33 1.90 10.49
CA MET A 285 11.03 3.00 9.58
C MET A 285 10.13 4.05 10.25
N PHE A 286 9.10 3.64 10.99
CA PHE A 286 8.26 4.53 11.79
C PHE A 286 9.06 5.30 12.84
N ILE A 287 9.96 4.63 13.57
CA ILE A 287 10.82 5.29 14.55
C ILE A 287 11.70 6.35 13.88
N ARG A 288 12.25 6.05 12.69
CA ARG A 288 13.08 7.00 11.93
C ARG A 288 12.27 8.20 11.43
N SER A 289 11.06 7.98 10.89
CA SER A 289 10.20 9.08 10.46
C SER A 289 9.83 9.99 11.64
N ILE A 290 9.48 9.42 12.80
CA ILE A 290 9.21 10.18 14.03
C ILE A 290 10.44 10.96 14.50
N LYS A 291 11.65 10.38 14.44
CA LYS A 291 12.89 11.11 14.76
C LYS A 291 13.11 12.30 13.82
N MET A 292 12.80 12.15 12.54
CA MET A 292 12.87 13.26 11.56
C MET A 292 11.88 14.38 11.87
N LEU A 293 10.69 14.08 12.41
CA LEU A 293 9.72 15.10 12.86
C LEU A 293 10.27 16.01 13.97
N LYS A 294 11.22 15.52 14.76
CA LYS A 294 11.87 16.24 15.86
C LYS A 294 13.19 16.92 15.44
N ALA A 295 13.55 16.88 14.16
CA ALA A 295 14.79 17.49 13.68
C ALA A 295 14.70 19.02 13.69
N LYS A 296 15.83 19.72 13.89
CA LYS A 296 15.88 21.19 13.75
C LYS A 296 15.73 21.64 12.28
N ASN A 297 16.16 20.80 11.34
CA ASN A 297 16.11 21.12 9.92
C ASN A 297 14.67 20.98 9.38
N LYS A 298 14.08 22.08 8.90
CA LYS A 298 12.70 22.13 8.36
C LYS A 298 12.46 21.12 7.24
N PHE A 299 13.45 20.89 6.36
CA PHE A 299 13.32 19.90 5.29
C PHE A 299 13.18 18.48 5.85
N LEU A 300 13.97 18.13 6.87
CA LEU A 300 13.84 16.83 7.55
C LEU A 300 12.48 16.67 8.23
N ILE A 301 11.94 17.72 8.83
CA ILE A 301 10.59 17.69 9.40
C ILE A 301 9.56 17.34 8.31
N TYR A 302 9.58 18.04 7.17
CA TYR A 302 8.63 17.76 6.07
C TYR A 302 8.82 16.36 5.48
N ALA A 303 10.07 15.91 5.31
CA ALA A 303 10.36 14.55 4.88
C ALA A 303 9.87 13.52 5.91
N GLY A 304 10.04 13.77 7.20
CA GLY A 304 9.52 12.94 8.28
C GLY A 304 7.99 12.85 8.26
N LYS A 305 7.29 13.98 8.09
CA LYS A 305 5.82 14.05 7.97
C LYS A 305 5.35 13.18 6.79
N SER A 306 5.94 13.41 5.61
CA SER A 306 5.63 12.68 4.40
C SER A 306 5.90 11.17 4.52
N TRP A 307 7.03 10.76 5.08
CA TRP A 307 7.34 9.34 5.29
C TRP A 307 6.39 8.69 6.30
N PHE A 308 6.05 9.37 7.38
CA PHE A 308 5.09 8.88 8.37
C PHE A 308 3.70 8.66 7.73
N ILE A 309 3.21 9.64 6.97
CA ILE A 309 1.96 9.55 6.21
C ILE A 309 1.97 8.31 5.31
N LEU A 310 3.03 8.14 4.51
CA LEU A 310 3.21 7.00 3.61
C LEU A 310 3.14 5.66 4.37
N LEU A 311 3.87 5.52 5.47
CA LEU A 311 3.92 4.26 6.22
C LEU A 311 2.55 3.91 6.83
N CYS A 312 1.80 4.90 7.34
CA CYS A 312 0.44 4.69 7.83
C CYS A 312 -0.49 4.23 6.71
N ALA A 313 -0.50 4.94 5.59
CA ALA A 313 -1.37 4.62 4.45
C ALA A 313 -1.04 3.26 3.84
N TYR A 314 0.24 2.95 3.67
CA TYR A 314 0.71 1.66 3.18
C TYR A 314 0.32 0.51 4.12
N SER A 315 0.37 0.73 5.43
CA SER A 315 -0.07 -0.27 6.42
C SER A 315 -1.58 -0.55 6.31
N VAL A 316 -2.40 0.50 6.20
CA VAL A 316 -3.84 0.33 6.02
C VAL A 316 -4.15 -0.33 4.66
N LEU A 317 -3.44 0.04 3.60
CA LEU A 317 -3.58 -0.57 2.28
C LEU A 317 -3.26 -2.07 2.30
N GLY A 318 -2.29 -2.49 3.10
CA GLY A 318 -1.93 -3.90 3.32
C GLY A 318 -3.06 -4.75 3.90
N MET A 319 -4.03 -4.17 4.62
CA MET A 319 -5.18 -4.91 5.16
C MET A 319 -6.15 -5.38 4.08
N GLY A 320 -6.24 -4.64 2.97
CA GLY A 320 -7.22 -4.91 1.91
C GLY A 320 -6.62 -5.42 0.61
N THR A 321 -5.30 -5.53 0.52
CA THR A 321 -4.57 -5.84 -0.70
C THR A 321 -3.41 -6.79 -0.41
N HIS A 322 -2.85 -7.37 -1.46
CA HIS A 322 -1.66 -8.21 -1.44
C HIS A 322 -0.40 -7.40 -1.78
N ILE A 323 -0.36 -6.08 -1.50
CA ILE A 323 0.66 -5.18 -2.05
C ILE A 323 2.10 -5.54 -1.66
N PHE A 324 2.32 -6.39 -0.65
CA PHE A 324 3.67 -6.89 -0.30
C PHE A 324 4.10 -8.09 -1.16
N TYR A 325 3.15 -8.70 -1.87
CA TYR A 325 3.25 -10.00 -2.50
C TYR A 325 3.20 -9.92 -4.03
N HIS A 326 2.31 -9.09 -4.59
CA HIS A 326 2.35 -8.89 -6.03
C HIS A 326 3.61 -8.10 -6.37
N VAL A 327 4.51 -8.74 -7.10
CA VAL A 327 5.69 -8.12 -7.69
C VAL A 327 5.21 -7.20 -8.81
N SER A 328 4.57 -6.11 -8.41
CA SER A 328 4.11 -5.04 -9.23
C SER A 328 5.05 -3.86 -9.05
N ILE A 329 4.92 -2.88 -9.94
CA ILE A 329 5.67 -1.64 -9.88
C ILE A 329 5.55 -0.97 -8.49
N SER A 330 4.40 -1.13 -7.81
CA SER A 330 4.16 -0.58 -6.47
C SER A 330 5.12 -1.13 -5.41
N VAL A 331 5.52 -2.40 -5.47
CA VAL A 331 6.49 -2.97 -4.51
C VAL A 331 7.85 -2.31 -4.67
N TRP A 332 8.34 -2.21 -5.91
CA TRP A 332 9.65 -1.60 -6.18
C TRP A 332 9.66 -0.12 -5.85
N MET A 333 8.57 0.60 -6.16
CA MET A 333 8.40 2.00 -5.78
C MET A 333 8.41 2.16 -4.26
N PHE A 334 7.67 1.35 -3.51
CA PHE A 334 7.65 1.41 -2.05
C PHE A 334 9.06 1.26 -1.46
N TRP A 335 9.81 0.25 -1.93
CA TRP A 335 11.18 0.01 -1.45
C TRP A 335 12.16 1.10 -1.88
N ALA A 336 12.04 1.64 -3.09
CA ALA A 336 12.84 2.78 -3.53
C ALA A 336 12.59 4.01 -2.66
N ILE A 337 11.33 4.29 -2.33
CA ILE A 337 10.93 5.41 -1.48
C ILE A 337 11.47 5.22 -0.05
N CYS A 338 11.24 4.06 0.55
CA CYS A 338 11.73 3.76 1.90
C CYS A 338 13.27 3.79 1.98
N GLY A 339 13.95 3.34 0.92
CA GLY A 339 15.40 3.40 0.80
C GLY A 339 15.89 4.84 0.75
N SER A 340 15.22 5.67 -0.05
CA SER A 340 15.52 7.10 -0.21
C SER A 340 15.35 7.88 1.10
N TYR A 341 14.25 7.67 1.82
CA TYR A 341 14.04 8.29 3.14
C TYR A 341 15.07 7.81 4.16
N THR A 342 15.43 6.53 4.12
CA THR A 342 16.46 5.98 5.01
C THR A 342 17.84 6.58 4.71
N GLY A 343 18.23 6.68 3.44
CA GLY A 343 19.48 7.34 3.03
C GLY A 343 19.52 8.81 3.46
N LEU A 344 18.41 9.54 3.24
CA LEU A 344 18.26 10.91 3.69
C LEU A 344 18.40 11.05 5.22
N TYR A 345 17.75 10.16 5.98
CA TYR A 345 17.86 10.12 7.43
C TYR A 345 19.31 9.91 7.87
N LEU A 346 19.99 8.91 7.31
CA LEU A 346 21.37 8.60 7.69
C LEU A 346 22.35 9.73 7.33
N SER A 347 22.16 10.38 6.18
CA SER A 347 23.05 11.45 5.72
C SER A 347 22.89 12.76 6.48
N LEU A 348 21.66 13.21 6.72
CA LEU A 348 21.41 14.54 7.27
C LEU A 348 21.11 14.53 8.78
N TYR A 349 20.45 13.51 9.31
CA TYR A 349 20.10 13.49 10.73
C TYR A 349 21.32 13.19 11.61
N LYS A 350 22.16 12.22 11.22
CA LYS A 350 23.33 11.84 12.01
C LYS A 350 24.41 12.93 12.02
N LYS A 351 24.67 13.59 10.89
CA LYS A 351 25.65 14.69 10.82
C LYS A 351 25.29 15.84 11.74
N ASN A 352 24.00 16.16 11.89
CA ASN A 352 23.53 17.24 12.75
C ASN A 352 23.57 16.90 14.26
N PHE A 353 23.63 15.62 14.63
CA PHE A 353 23.74 15.19 16.04
C PHE A 353 25.18 15.03 16.51
N GLN A 354 26.15 14.96 15.59
CA GLN A 354 27.58 14.89 15.93
C GLN A 354 28.21 16.28 16.16
N ASN A 355 27.49 17.35 15.82
CA ASN A 355 27.96 18.74 15.93
C ASN A 355 27.27 19.50 17.07
N VAL A 356 26.65 18.79 18.02
CA VAL A 356 26.11 19.29 19.30
C VAL A 356 26.77 18.48 20.38
#